data_AF-A0A2N8STX8-F1
#
_entry.id   AF-A0A2N8STX8-F1
#
_cell.length_a   1.000
_cell.length_b   1.000
_cell.length_c   1.000
_cell.angle_alpha   90.00
_cell.angle_beta   90.00
_cell.angle_gamma   90.00
#
_symmetry.space_group_name_H-M   'P 1'
#
loop_
_entity.id
_entity.type
_entity.pdbx_description
1 polymer ?
#
loop_
_entity_poly.entity_id
_entity_poly.type
_entity_poly.pdbx_seq_one_letter_code
_entity_poly.pdbx_strand_id
1 'polypeptide(L)'
;MAVLANRDNDVHCDVCDTSTRVPGYGEQFGALQASWGYGARHDGERYRVRLCESCFFMALAYLRQERRVHHLFDGAVQDDDHDFGRIARDDYWADS
;
A
#
# COMPACT_ATOMS: atom_id res chain seq x y z
N MET A 1 29.06 -13.77 -25.06
CA MET A 1 27.63 -14.11 -24.96
C MET A 1 26.98 -13.07 -24.06
N ALA A 2 26.60 -11.92 -24.64
CA ALA A 2 25.85 -10.90 -23.91
C ALA A 2 24.44 -11.44 -23.72
N VAL A 3 24.10 -11.82 -22.49
CA VAL A 3 22.72 -12.11 -22.12
C VAL A 3 21.98 -10.79 -22.29
N LEU A 4 21.12 -10.73 -23.29
CA LEU A 4 20.18 -9.63 -23.48
C LEU A 4 19.41 -9.51 -22.16
N ALA A 5 19.60 -8.40 -21.44
CA ALA A 5 18.75 -8.04 -20.33
C ALA A 5 17.33 -7.95 -20.88
N ASN A 6 16.55 -9.02 -20.68
CA ASN A 6 15.12 -8.95 -20.77
C ASN A 6 14.73 -7.82 -19.81
N ARG A 7 14.21 -6.71 -20.35
CA ARG A 7 13.65 -5.63 -19.54
C ARG A 7 12.43 -6.22 -18.87
N ASP A 8 12.67 -6.86 -17.73
CA ASP A 8 11.63 -7.36 -16.86
C ASP A 8 10.81 -6.14 -16.47
N ASN A 9 9.60 -6.01 -17.02
CA ASN A 9 8.67 -4.93 -16.67
C ASN A 9 8.05 -5.19 -15.30
N ASP A 10 8.77 -5.88 -14.43
CA ASP A 10 8.33 -6.20 -13.09
C ASP A 10 8.24 -4.90 -12.29
N VAL A 11 7.08 -4.68 -11.68
CA VAL A 11 6.95 -3.69 -10.62
C VAL A 11 7.85 -4.11 -9.46
N HIS A 12 8.75 -3.20 -9.08
CA HIS A 12 9.59 -3.33 -7.90
C HIS A 12 9.00 -2.48 -6.78
N CYS A 13 9.19 -2.92 -5.54
CA CYS A 13 8.79 -2.15 -4.38
C CYS A 13 9.64 -0.89 -4.29
N ASP A 14 8.99 0.27 -4.24
CA ASP A 14 9.68 1.57 -4.18
C ASP A 14 10.40 1.79 -2.82
N VAL A 15 10.28 0.87 -1.85
CA VAL A 15 10.94 0.92 -0.52
C VAL A 15 12.15 -0.01 -0.42
N CYS A 16 11.97 -1.30 -0.70
CA CYS A 16 13.03 -2.31 -0.53
C CYS A 16 13.63 -2.81 -1.84
N ASP A 17 13.16 -2.31 -2.98
CA ASP A 17 13.60 -2.69 -4.33
C ASP A 17 13.37 -4.18 -4.70
N THR A 18 12.63 -4.94 -3.87
CA THR A 18 12.26 -6.33 -4.20
C THR A 18 11.13 -6.36 -5.24
N SER A 19 11.19 -7.29 -6.19
CA SER A 19 10.10 -7.55 -7.14
C SER A 19 8.79 -7.85 -6.42
N THR A 20 7.69 -7.27 -6.92
CA THR A 20 6.33 -7.52 -6.41
C THR A 20 5.65 -8.65 -7.19
N ARG A 21 6.36 -9.37 -8.05
CA ARG A 21 5.83 -10.51 -8.78
C ARG A 21 5.76 -11.74 -7.90
N VAL A 22 4.59 -12.37 -7.85
CA VAL A 22 4.38 -13.68 -7.23
C VAL A 22 4.52 -14.77 -8.31
N PRO A 23 5.45 -15.74 -8.17
CA PRO A 23 5.67 -16.78 -9.17
C PRO A 23 4.39 -17.57 -9.47
N GLY A 24 3.97 -17.59 -10.73
CA GLY A 24 2.75 -18.29 -11.17
C GLY A 24 1.45 -17.50 -11.00
N TYR A 25 1.48 -16.34 -10.33
CA TYR A 25 0.29 -15.53 -10.02
C TYR A 25 0.39 -14.06 -10.51
N GLY A 26 1.53 -13.64 -11.05
CA GLY A 26 1.70 -12.32 -11.65
C GLY A 26 2.06 -11.23 -10.64
N GLU A 27 1.87 -9.96 -11.01
CA GLU A 27 2.22 -8.80 -10.19
C GLU A 27 1.20 -8.57 -9.08
N GLN A 28 1.66 -8.49 -7.83
CA GLN A 28 0.83 -8.22 -6.66
C GLN A 28 1.51 -7.18 -5.77
N PHE A 29 0.94 -5.99 -5.69
CA PHE A 29 1.48 -4.89 -4.90
C PHE A 29 0.37 -4.04 -4.27
N GLY A 30 0.68 -3.44 -3.13
CA GLY A 30 -0.12 -2.38 -2.55
C GLY A 30 0.27 -1.01 -3.13
N ALA A 31 -0.66 -0.07 -3.17
CA ALA A 31 -0.39 1.30 -3.60
C ALA A 31 -0.79 2.30 -2.51
N LEU A 32 0.17 3.09 -2.05
CA LEU A 32 -0.10 4.32 -1.30
C LEU A 32 -0.19 5.48 -2.30
N GLN A 33 -1.38 6.07 -2.42
CA GLN A 33 -1.63 7.12 -3.40
C GLN A 33 -2.31 8.33 -2.77
N ALA A 34 -1.98 9.51 -3.30
CA ALA A 34 -2.64 10.75 -2.94
C ALA A 34 -2.87 11.59 -4.20
N SER A 35 -4.00 12.28 -4.25
CA SER A 35 -4.31 13.29 -5.26
C SER A 35 -4.93 14.48 -4.56
N TRP A 36 -4.18 15.58 -4.49
CA TRP A 36 -4.62 16.79 -3.82
C TRP A 36 -5.21 17.76 -4.84
N GLY A 37 -6.38 18.31 -4.52
CA GLY A 37 -7.07 19.30 -5.34
C GLY A 37 -7.03 20.69 -4.72
N TYR A 38 -7.74 21.60 -5.38
CA TYR A 38 -7.77 23.01 -5.04
C TYR A 38 -8.07 23.27 -3.56
N GLY A 39 -7.22 24.08 -2.92
CA GLY A 39 -7.33 24.44 -1.50
C GLY A 39 -6.55 23.54 -0.53
N ALA A 40 -5.95 22.44 -0.99
CA ALA A 40 -4.98 21.69 -0.19
C ALA A 40 -3.64 22.44 -0.13
N ARG A 41 -2.86 22.24 0.95
CA ARG A 41 -1.49 22.79 1.03
C ARG A 41 -0.59 22.30 -0.12
N HIS A 42 -0.85 21.09 -0.59
CA HIS A 42 -0.11 20.40 -1.65
C HIS A 42 -0.95 20.35 -2.94
N ASP A 43 -1.72 21.42 -3.23
CA ASP A 43 -2.61 21.49 -4.38
C ASP A 43 -1.89 21.17 -5.70
N GLY A 44 -2.51 20.34 -6.53
CA GLY A 44 -1.98 19.86 -7.81
C GLY A 44 -1.00 18.70 -7.68
N GLU A 45 -0.55 18.34 -6.47
CA GLU A 45 0.39 17.24 -6.27
C GLU A 45 -0.31 15.88 -6.29
N ARG A 46 0.37 14.92 -6.90
CA ARG A 46 -0.05 13.51 -6.98
C ARG A 46 1.11 12.63 -6.57
N TYR A 47 0.83 11.67 -5.71
CA TYR A 47 1.80 10.72 -5.19
C TYR A 47 1.34 9.30 -5.49
N ARG A 48 2.31 8.42 -5.82
CA ARG A 48 2.11 6.98 -5.87
C ARG A 48 3.39 6.30 -5.39
N VAL A 49 3.23 5.41 -4.42
CA VAL A 49 4.27 4.51 -3.92
C VAL A 49 3.75 3.09 -4.03
N ARG A 50 4.48 2.22 -4.72
CA ARG A 50 4.20 0.80 -4.91
C ARG A 50 4.96 0.01 -3.86
N LEU A 51 4.24 -0.84 -3.15
CA LEU A 51 4.75 -1.54 -1.99
C LEU A 51 4.57 -3.05 -2.22
N CYS A 52 5.62 -3.84 -1.96
CA CYS A 52 5.45 -5.27 -1.78
C CYS A 52 4.60 -5.53 -0.52
N GLU A 53 4.08 -6.75 -0.39
CA GLU A 53 3.19 -7.13 0.71
C GLU A 53 3.76 -6.80 2.10
N SER A 54 5.04 -7.09 2.34
CA SER A 54 5.68 -6.82 3.63
C SER A 54 5.79 -5.32 3.93
N CYS A 55 6.24 -4.51 2.97
CA CYS A 55 6.32 -3.06 3.11
C CYS A 55 4.93 -2.43 3.25
N PHE A 56 3.92 -2.97 2.57
CA PHE A 56 2.54 -2.52 2.71
C PHE A 56 2.01 -2.73 4.14
N PHE A 57 2.15 -3.93 4.70
CA PHE A 57 1.69 -4.20 6.05
C PHE A 57 2.50 -3.47 7.13
N MET A 58 3.78 -3.21 6.89
CA MET A 58 4.59 -2.34 7.76
C MET A 58 4.05 -0.91 7.78
N ALA A 59 3.75 -0.34 6.60
CA ALA A 59 3.15 1.00 6.49
C ALA A 59 1.76 1.04 7.14
N LEU A 60 0.95 0.00 6.93
CA LEU A 60 -0.38 -0.10 7.55
C LEU A 60 -0.28 -0.18 9.08
N ALA A 61 0.63 -0.97 9.62
CA ALA A 61 0.88 -1.06 11.06
C ALA A 61 1.30 0.28 11.68
N TYR A 62 2.11 1.06 10.95
CA TYR A 62 2.46 2.41 11.36
C TYR A 62 1.23 3.33 11.41
N LEU A 63 0.42 3.36 10.35
CA LEU A 63 -0.80 4.20 10.31
C LEU A 63 -1.81 3.83 11.40
N ARG A 64 -1.94 2.54 11.71
CA ARG A 64 -2.73 2.03 12.83
C ARG A 64 -2.24 2.54 14.18
N GLN A 65 -0.92 2.54 14.38
CA GLN A 65 -0.32 3.11 15.58
C GLN A 65 -0.58 4.62 15.69
N GLU A 66 -0.39 5.37 14.61
CA GLU A 66 -0.68 6.81 14.59
C GLU A 66 -2.14 7.10 14.93
N ARG A 67 -3.08 6.35 14.34
CA ARG A 67 -4.52 6.45 14.68
C ARG A 67 -4.77 6.22 16.18
N ARG A 68 -4.15 5.21 16.78
CA ARG A 68 -4.26 4.94 18.22
C ARG A 68 -3.72 6.09 19.07
N VAL A 69 -2.60 6.67 18.69
CA VAL A 69 -2.01 7.83 19.37
C VAL A 69 -2.92 9.04 19.29
N HIS A 70 -3.49 9.32 18.11
CA HIS A 70 -4.41 10.44 17.91
C HIS A 70 -5.68 10.34 18.74
N HIS A 71 -6.19 9.12 18.98
CA HIS A 71 -7.43 8.88 19.73
C HIS A 71 -7.18 8.42 21.17
N LEU A 72 -5.95 8.52 21.68
CA LEU A 72 -5.57 7.97 22.99
C LEU A 72 -6.41 8.55 24.15
N PHE A 73 -6.86 9.80 24.02
CA PHE A 73 -7.61 10.52 25.05
C PHE A 73 -9.11 10.64 24.75
N ASP A 74 -9.58 10.10 23.63
CA ASP A 74 -10.96 10.33 23.16
C ASP A 74 -12.00 9.47 23.91
N GLY A 75 -11.59 8.61 24.84
CA GLY A 75 -12.49 7.79 25.67
C GLY A 75 -13.34 6.77 24.89
N ALA A 76 -13.25 6.75 23.56
CA ALA A 76 -13.90 5.79 22.70
C ALA A 76 -13.20 4.43 22.81
N VAL A 77 -13.99 3.36 22.83
CA VAL A 77 -13.47 1.99 22.69
C VAL A 77 -12.69 1.95 21.38
N GLN A 78 -11.41 1.59 21.44
CA GLN A 78 -10.59 1.38 20.26
C GLN A 78 -11.22 0.21 19.49
N ASP A 79 -11.98 0.53 18.45
CA ASP A 79 -12.55 -0.43 17.51
C ASP A 79 -11.43 -1.32 16.95
N ASP A 80 -11.78 -2.55 16.57
CA ASP A 80 -10.78 -3.52 16.18
C ASP A 80 -9.91 -2.96 15.03
N ASP A 81 -8.61 -2.90 15.30
CA ASP A 81 -7.62 -2.33 14.40
C ASP A 81 -7.34 -3.28 13.20
N HIS A 82 -7.89 -4.50 13.23
CA HIS A 82 -7.63 -5.52 12.22
C HIS A 82 -8.32 -5.20 10.89
N ASP A 83 -9.40 -4.43 10.93
CA ASP A 83 -10.15 -3.98 9.75
C ASP A 83 -9.72 -2.61 9.21
N PHE A 84 -8.84 -1.88 9.92
CA PHE A 84 -8.31 -0.61 9.43
C PHE A 84 -7.65 -0.78 8.05
N GLY A 85 -8.22 -0.10 7.06
CA GLY A 85 -7.77 -0.08 5.67
C GLY A 85 -8.19 -1.30 4.84
N ARG A 86 -8.91 -2.28 5.40
CA ARG A 86 -9.41 -3.45 4.67
C ARG A 86 -10.79 -3.15 4.10
N ILE A 87 -10.99 -3.41 2.81
CA ILE A 87 -12.27 -3.16 2.12
C ILE A 87 -13.05 -4.44 1.80
N ALA A 88 -12.37 -5.59 1.77
CA ALA A 88 -12.96 -6.90 1.51
C ALA A 88 -12.08 -8.01 2.12
N ARG A 89 -12.70 -9.18 2.33
CA ARG A 89 -12.04 -10.41 2.79
C ARG A 89 -12.60 -11.58 1.99
N ASP A 90 -11.74 -12.53 1.63
CA ASP A 90 -12.11 -13.73 0.87
C ASP A 90 -12.74 -13.43 -0.50
N ASP A 91 -12.44 -12.25 -1.05
CA ASP A 91 -12.97 -11.76 -2.31
C ASP A 91 -12.04 -12.10 -3.48
N TYR A 92 -11.90 -13.40 -3.74
CA TYR A 92 -11.00 -13.94 -4.77
C TYR A 92 -11.48 -13.62 -6.21
N TRP A 93 -12.64 -12.99 -6.37
CA TRP A 93 -13.35 -12.84 -7.65
C TRP A 93 -13.88 -11.42 -7.92
N ALA A 94 -13.55 -10.42 -7.10
CA ALA A 94 -14.00 -9.05 -7.36
C ALA A 94 -13.24 -8.41 -8.55
N ASP A 95 -14.03 -7.80 -9.43
CA ASP A 95 -13.74 -7.21 -10.75
C ASP A 95 -13.39 -8.22 -11.88
N SER A 96 -14.45 -8.63 -12.59
CA SER A 96 -14.42 -8.87 -14.06
C SER A 96 -14.67 -7.56 -14.81
#